data_AF-D1A5R5-F1
#
_entry.id   AF-D1A5R5-F1
#
_cell.length_a   1.000
_cell.length_b   1.000
_cell.length_c   1.000
_cell.angle_alpha   90.00
_cell.angle_beta   90.00
_cell.angle_gamma   90.00
#
_symmetry.space_group_name_H-M   'P 1'
#
loop_
_entity.id
_entity.type
_entity.pdbx_description
1 polymer ?
#
loop_
_entity_poly.entity_id
_entity_poly.type
_entity_poly.pdbx_seq_one_letter_code
_entity_poly.pdbx_strand_id
1 'polypeptide(L)'
;MNAHLTDSDREALWLAHELREEMRQALERRGVTSAPGVSPFVDSTGCPSVIVRMDAEAARALTGMLGEQRAMSSVASPMAPPATAPAAPPPVPPPAQRRDDGSHVFPAREPVGYPQL
;
A
#
# COMPACT_ATOMS: atom_id res chain seq x y z
N MET A 1 -42.38 22.18 0.87
CA MET A 1 -42.05 20.78 0.52
C MET A 1 -40.84 20.39 1.34
N ASN A 2 -41.02 19.63 2.44
CA ASN A 2 -39.90 19.12 3.21
C ASN A 2 -39.35 17.90 2.46
N ALA A 3 -38.17 18.04 1.85
CA ALA A 3 -37.47 16.89 1.29
C ALA A 3 -37.06 15.99 2.46
N HIS A 4 -37.73 14.86 2.63
CA HIS A 4 -37.32 13.86 3.60
C HIS A 4 -36.05 13.21 3.09
N LEU A 5 -34.91 13.65 3.61
CA LEU A 5 -33.61 13.04 3.33
C LEU A 5 -33.66 11.57 3.75
N THR A 6 -33.09 10.69 2.93
CA THR A 6 -32.90 9.28 3.31
C THR A 6 -31.88 9.19 4.45
N ASP A 7 -31.77 8.03 5.09
CA ASP A 7 -30.79 7.83 6.16
C ASP A 7 -29.35 7.98 5.64
N SER A 8 -29.04 7.38 4.50
CA SER A 8 -27.75 7.53 3.82
C SER A 8 -27.44 8.98 3.45
N ASP A 9 -28.45 9.80 3.08
CA ASP A 9 -28.22 11.20 2.77
C ASP A 9 -27.87 12.01 4.02
N ARG A 10 -28.56 11.76 5.14
CA ARG A 10 -28.20 12.35 6.45
C ARG A 10 -26.79 11.93 6.88
N GLU A 11 -26.43 10.67 6.69
CA GLU A 11 -25.10 10.17 7.03
C GLU A 11 -24.02 10.79 6.14
N ALA A 12 -24.26 10.91 4.83
CA ALA A 12 -23.35 11.59 3.92
C ALA A 12 -23.15 13.08 4.30
N LEU A 13 -24.22 13.79 4.68
CA LEU A 13 -24.15 15.17 5.16
C LEU A 13 -23.32 15.29 6.44
N TRP A 14 -23.53 14.39 7.39
CA TRP A 14 -22.76 14.36 8.64
C TRP A 14 -21.28 14.08 8.36
N LEU A 15 -20.98 13.06 7.54
CA LEU A 15 -19.63 12.70 7.13
C LEU A 15 -18.93 13.87 6.42
N ALA A 16 -19.61 14.56 5.51
CA ALA A 16 -19.07 15.73 4.83
C ALA A 16 -18.76 16.87 5.78
N HIS A 17 -19.61 17.09 6.79
CA HIS A 17 -19.40 18.13 7.79
C HIS A 17 -18.17 17.83 8.67
N GLU A 18 -18.10 16.62 9.23
CA GLU A 18 -16.98 16.19 10.07
C GLU A 18 -15.66 16.24 9.30
N LEU A 19 -15.63 15.63 8.11
CA LEU A 19 -14.40 15.61 7.31
C LEU A 19 -13.93 17.02 6.96
N ARG A 20 -14.85 17.92 6.59
CA ARG A 20 -14.50 19.32 6.29
C ARG A 20 -13.86 19.99 7.50
N GLU A 21 -14.42 19.78 8.69
CA GLU A 21 -13.94 20.41 9.91
C GLU A 21 -12.56 19.87 10.32
N GLU A 22 -12.38 18.55 10.28
CA GLU A 22 -11.08 17.91 10.54
C GLU A 22 -10.01 18.38 9.56
N MET A 23 -10.32 18.40 8.27
CA MET A 23 -9.38 18.87 7.24
C MET A 23 -9.04 20.35 7.40
N ARG A 24 -10.04 21.19 7.71
CA ARG A 24 -9.83 22.63 7.96
C ARG A 24 -8.85 22.83 9.10
N GLN A 25 -9.09 22.21 10.25
CA GLN A 25 -8.20 22.33 11.41
C GLN A 25 -6.79 21.81 11.11
N ALA A 26 -6.68 20.72 10.36
CA ALA A 26 -5.38 20.13 10.07
C ALA A 26 -4.56 20.94 9.07
N LEU A 27 -5.22 21.56 8.09
CA LEU A 27 -4.60 22.47 7.12
C LEU A 27 -4.20 23.80 7.75
N GLU A 28 -5.03 24.36 8.62
CA GLU A 28 -4.72 25.59 9.36
C GLU A 28 -3.46 25.43 10.22
N ARG A 29 -3.28 24.26 10.87
CA ARG A 29 -2.06 23.93 11.62
C ARG A 29 -0.79 23.92 10.75
N ARG A 30 -0.93 23.80 9.43
CA ARG A 30 0.17 23.83 8.45
C ARG A 30 0.30 25.20 7.75
N GLY A 31 -0.50 26.18 8.14
CA GLY A 31 -0.50 27.52 7.54
C GLY A 31 -1.27 27.63 6.22
N VAL A 32 -1.99 26.57 5.81
CA VAL A 32 -2.86 26.62 4.63
C VAL A 32 -4.21 27.18 5.03
N THR A 33 -4.60 28.30 4.44
CA THR A 33 -5.84 29.03 4.77
C THR A 33 -7.01 28.74 3.83
N SER A 34 -6.74 28.09 2.70
CA SER A 34 -7.77 27.65 1.76
C SER A 34 -8.50 26.43 2.31
N ALA A 35 -9.78 26.59 2.63
CA ALA A 35 -10.60 25.51 3.15
C ALA A 35 -11.04 24.56 2.02
N PRO A 36 -10.84 23.24 2.16
CA PRO A 36 -11.28 22.26 1.17
C PRO A 36 -12.81 22.22 1.10
N GLY A 37 -13.34 22.20 -0.12
CA GLY A 37 -14.76 22.02 -0.37
C GLY A 37 -15.13 20.54 -0.30
N VAL A 38 -15.94 20.14 0.68
CA VAL A 38 -16.42 18.76 0.81
C VAL A 38 -17.91 18.71 0.46
N SER A 39 -18.28 17.84 -0.47
CA SER A 39 -19.66 17.66 -0.94
C SER A 39 -20.14 16.25 -0.63
N PRO A 40 -21.27 16.09 0.08
CA PRO A 40 -21.87 14.79 0.32
C PRO A 40 -22.48 14.25 -0.98
N PHE A 41 -22.44 12.93 -1.14
CA PHE A 41 -23.23 12.23 -2.14
C PHE A 41 -23.51 10.80 -1.68
N VAL A 42 -24.54 10.18 -2.25
CA VAL A 42 -24.78 8.75 -2.10
C VAL A 42 -24.41 8.11 -3.42
N ASP A 43 -23.56 7.09 -3.39
CA ASP A 43 -23.14 6.41 -4.60
C ASP A 43 -24.23 5.49 -5.18
N SER A 44 -23.96 4.84 -6.32
CA SER A 44 -24.90 3.94 -6.96
C SER A 44 -25.24 2.68 -6.15
N THR A 45 -24.45 2.36 -5.13
CA THR A 45 -24.69 1.23 -4.21
C THR A 45 -25.51 1.64 -2.99
N GLY A 46 -25.82 2.93 -2.84
CA GLY A 46 -26.54 3.48 -1.69
C GLY A 46 -25.62 3.83 -0.52
N CYS A 47 -24.30 3.79 -0.71
CA CYS A 47 -23.33 4.10 0.33
C CYS A 47 -23.12 5.62 0.47
N PRO A 48 -23.12 6.16 1.70
CA PRO A 48 -22.79 7.55 1.95
C PRO A 48 -21.31 7.80 1.63
N SER A 49 -21.03 8.82 0.83
CA SER A 49 -19.70 9.14 0.33
C SER A 49 -19.50 10.65 0.22
N VAL A 50 -18.25 11.07 0.02
CA VAL A 50 -17.88 12.49 -0.06
C VAL A 50 -16.92 12.76 -1.21
N ILE A 51 -17.13 13.88 -1.89
CA ILE A 51 -16.20 14.43 -2.89
C ILE A 51 -15.46 15.58 -2.25
N VAL A 52 -14.13 15.55 -2.30
CA VAL A 52 -13.29 16.64 -1.78
C VAL A 52 -12.67 17.41 -2.94
N ARG A 53 -12.85 18.73 -2.91
CA ARG A 53 -12.25 19.69 -3.84
C ARG A 53 -11.27 20.56 -3.07
N MET A 54 -10.06 20.67 -3.56
CA MET A 54 -8.99 21.45 -2.95
C MET A 54 -8.06 21.99 -4.02
N ASP A 55 -7.38 23.08 -3.72
CA ASP A 55 -6.30 23.60 -4.57
C ASP A 55 -5.00 22.81 -4.37
N ALA A 56 -4.00 23.14 -5.18
CA ALA A 56 -2.72 22.43 -5.19
C ALA A 56 -1.92 22.59 -3.88
N GLU A 57 -2.07 23.71 -3.18
CA GLU A 57 -1.37 23.95 -1.91
C GLU A 57 -1.94 23.04 -0.82
N ALA A 58 -3.27 23.04 -0.67
CA ALA A 58 -3.97 22.15 0.25
C ALA A 58 -3.69 20.67 -0.04
N ALA A 59 -3.68 20.27 -1.32
CA ALA A 59 -3.37 18.89 -1.71
C ALA A 59 -1.94 18.47 -1.34
N ARG A 60 -0.95 19.36 -1.54
CA ARG A 60 0.44 19.11 -1.17
C ARG A 60 0.61 19.01 0.35
N ALA A 61 -0.04 19.89 1.11
CA ALA A 61 -0.01 19.85 2.56
C ALA A 61 -0.58 18.53 3.10
N LEU A 62 -1.72 18.07 2.57
CA LEU A 62 -2.29 16.77 2.95
C LEU A 62 -1.40 15.59 2.58
N THR A 63 -0.79 15.63 1.39
CA THR A 63 0.15 14.58 0.96
C THR A 63 1.34 14.49 1.92
N GLY A 64 1.88 15.64 2.34
CA GLY A 64 2.93 15.71 3.36
C GLY A 64 2.50 15.05 4.68
N MET A 65 1.32 15.42 5.19
CA MET A 65 0.78 14.86 6.43
C MET A 65 0.61 13.34 6.41
N LEU A 66 0.14 12.79 5.29
CA LEU A 66 -0.01 11.34 5.12
C LEU A 66 1.34 10.64 5.01
N GLY A 67 2.32 11.27 4.35
CA GLY A 67 3.69 10.77 4.27
C GLY A 67 4.38 10.71 5.65
N GLU A 68 4.21 11.75 6.46
CA GLU A 68 4.74 11.82 7.83
C GLU A 68 4.15 10.72 8.72
N GLN A 69 2.83 10.50 8.66
CA GLN A 69 2.16 9.41 9.39
C GLN A 69 2.69 8.04 8.97
N ARG A 70 2.84 7.80 7.66
CA ARG A 70 3.42 6.54 7.16
C ARG A 70 4.84 6.31 7.66
N ALA A 71 5.67 7.36 7.70
CA ALA A 71 7.02 7.27 8.23
C ALA A 71 7.00 6.91 9.72
N MET A 72 6.16 7.56 10.54
CA MET A 72 6.00 7.25 11.96
C MET A 72 5.51 5.81 12.21
N SER A 73 4.53 5.35 11.42
CA SER A 73 4.05 3.97 11.50
C SER A 73 5.10 2.94 11.06
N SER A 74 6.02 3.32 10.17
CA SER A 74 7.10 2.42 9.72
C SER A 74 8.22 2.24 10.75
N VAL A 75 8.48 3.23 11.61
CA VAL A 75 9.48 3.14 12.70
C VAL A 75 8.98 2.28 13.86
N ALA A 76 7.65 2.12 14.00
CA ALA A 76 7.04 1.29 15.04
C ALA A 76 7.02 -0.22 14.72
N SER A 77 7.45 -0.64 13.53
CA SER A 77 7.77 -2.06 13.30
C SER A 77 9.13 -2.33 13.93
N PRO A 78 9.24 -3.15 14.99
CA PRO A 78 10.54 -3.60 15.44
C PRO A 78 11.18 -4.31 14.26
N MET A 79 12.27 -3.73 13.79
CA MET A 79 13.17 -4.28 12.79
C MET A 79 13.46 -5.74 13.19
N ALA A 80 12.74 -6.68 12.59
CA ALA A 80 13.13 -8.07 12.65
C ALA A 80 14.58 -8.10 12.13
N PRO A 81 15.52 -8.72 12.84
CA PRO A 81 16.89 -8.83 12.36
C PRO A 81 16.85 -9.41 10.94
N PRO A 82 17.75 -8.99 10.03
CA PRO A 82 17.79 -9.58 8.70
C PRO A 82 17.91 -11.08 8.89
N ALA A 83 16.86 -11.80 8.51
CA ALA A 83 16.91 -13.25 8.43
C ALA A 83 18.07 -13.55 7.48
N THR A 84 19.16 -14.08 8.03
CA THR A 84 20.25 -14.68 7.27
C THR A 84 19.60 -15.49 6.16
N ALA A 85 19.86 -15.08 4.92
CA ALA A 85 19.27 -15.72 3.75
C ALA A 85 19.35 -17.24 3.91
N PRO A 86 18.25 -17.99 3.76
CA PRO A 86 18.41 -19.41 3.53
C PRO A 86 19.21 -19.54 2.24
N ALA A 87 20.30 -20.30 2.32
CA ALA A 87 21.22 -20.59 1.24
C ALA A 87 20.48 -20.75 -0.09
N ALA A 88 21.02 -20.13 -1.14
CA ALA A 88 20.52 -20.25 -2.50
C ALA A 88 20.18 -21.73 -2.82
N PRO A 89 19.06 -22.00 -3.51
CA PRO A 89 18.79 -23.36 -3.97
C PRO A 89 19.97 -23.83 -4.84
N PRO A 90 20.39 -25.11 -4.72
CA PRO A 90 21.48 -25.62 -5.54
C PRO A 90 21.13 -25.46 -7.02
N PRO A 91 22.11 -25.19 -7.91
CA PRO A 91 21.86 -25.10 -9.34
C PRO A 91 21.29 -26.44 -9.82
N VAL A 92 20.11 -26.39 -10.44
CA VAL A 92 19.52 -27.53 -11.14
C VAL A 92 20.48 -27.98 -12.26
N PRO A 93 20.88 -29.27 -12.32
CA PRO A 93 21.73 -29.74 -13.39
C PRO A 93 20.99 -29.67 -14.74
N PRO A 94 21.71 -29.44 -15.86
CA PRO A 94 21.10 -29.45 -17.17
C PRO A 94 20.49 -30.85 -17.46
N PRO A 95 19.38 -30.93 -18.21
CA PRO A 95 18.77 -32.20 -18.54
C PRO A 95 19.78 -33.08 -19.29
N ALA A 96 19.93 -34.32 -18.81
CA ALA A 96 20.71 -35.34 -19.49
C ALA A 96 20.19 -35.50 -20.93
N GLN A 97 21.06 -35.24 -21.91
CA GLN A 97 20.73 -35.44 -23.31
C GLN A 97 20.43 -36.93 -23.54
N ARG A 98 19.18 -37.25 -23.89
CA ARG A 98 18.82 -38.54 -24.47
C ARG A 98 19.43 -38.61 -25.86
N ARG A 99 20.10 -39.72 -26.17
CA ARG A 99 20.31 -40.13 -27.56
C ARG A 99 18.98 -40.68 -28.11
N ASP A 100 18.74 -40.50 -29.39
CA ASP A 100 17.53 -40.97 -30.11
C ASP A 100 17.27 -42.48 -30.04
N ASP A 101 18.19 -43.28 -29.49
CA ASP A 101 18.08 -44.73 -29.34
C ASP A 101 17.60 -45.19 -27.94
N GLY A 102 17.23 -44.26 -27.04
CA GLY A 102 16.51 -44.59 -25.80
C GLY A 102 17.35 -45.18 -24.64
N SER A 103 18.67 -45.28 -24.76
CA SER A 103 19.55 -45.69 -23.65
C SER A 103 20.11 -44.49 -22.86
N HIS A 104 20.20 -44.63 -21.54
CA HIS A 104 20.73 -43.60 -20.62
C HIS A 104 22.26 -43.74 -20.44
N VAL A 105 23.00 -42.64 -20.62
CA VAL A 105 24.42 -42.53 -20.26
C VAL A 105 24.54 -42.07 -18.80
N PHE A 106 25.19 -42.85 -17.95
CA PHE A 106 25.56 -42.43 -16.60
C PHE A 106 26.89 -41.66 -16.65
N PRO A 107 26.95 -40.37 -16.23
CA PRO A 107 28.22 -39.73 -15.98
C PRO A 107 28.79 -40.19 -14.63
N ALA A 108 30.07 -40.57 -14.66
CA ALA A 108 30.86 -41.03 -13.53
C ALA A 108 30.98 -39.96 -12.43
N ARG A 109 30.96 -40.41 -11.16
CA ARG A 109 31.21 -39.55 -10.00
C ARG A 109 32.70 -39.20 -9.92
N GLU A 110 33.07 -37.94 -10.11
CA GLU A 110 34.40 -37.43 -9.74
C GLU A 110 34.47 -37.06 -8.24
N PRO A 111 35.64 -37.19 -7.60
CA PRO A 111 35.79 -37.17 -6.14
C PRO A 111 35.79 -35.75 -5.55
N VAL A 112 35.12 -35.60 -4.41
CA VAL A 112 35.03 -34.38 -3.60
C VAL A 112 36.41 -34.02 -3.04
N GLY A 113 36.94 -32.85 -3.42
CA GLY A 113 38.13 -32.25 -2.82
C GLY A 113 37.81 -31.54 -1.50
N TYR A 114 38.58 -31.83 -0.45
CA TYR A 114 38.49 -31.17 0.86
C TYR A 114 39.29 -29.85 0.87
N PRO A 115 38.89 -28.85 1.69
CA PRO A 115 39.61 -27.60 1.81
C PRO A 115 40.87 -27.77 2.68
N GLN A 116 41.98 -27.18 2.25
CA GLN A 116 43.21 -27.05 3.03
C GLN A 116 43.17 -25.74 3.84
N LEU A 117 43.67 -25.81 5.08
CA LEU A 117 43.88 -24.73 6.05
C LEU A 117 45.10 -23.87 5.69
#